data_AF-A0A7S2DI04-F1
#
_entry.id   AF-A0A7S2DI04-F1
#
_cell.length_a   1.000
_cell.length_b   1.000
_cell.length_c   1.000
_cell.angle_alpha   90.00
_cell.angle_beta   90.00
_cell.angle_gamma   90.00
#
_symmetry.space_group_name_H-M   'P 1'
#
loop_
_entity.id
_entity.type
_entity.pdbx_description
1 polymer ?
#
loop_
_entity_poly.entity_id
_entity_poly.type
_entity_poly.pdbx_seq_one_letter_code
_entity_poly.pdbx_strand_id
1 'polypeptide(L)'
;REGVGVLVTAQDMEDTYLPAFKVGVQRGGASCIMCSYNAETYGAGIFGDGTQGGAIPSCANQFTMTELARKRWGFDGYIVSDCYAVNRVQDRHHYTNQTHDTINATLAAGMDLECGNTLSAANM
;
A
#
# COMPACT_ATOMS: atom_id res chain seq x y z
N ARG A 1 0.64 -14.05 -2.41
CA ARG A 1 -0.43 -13.02 -2.48
C ARG A 1 -0.59 -12.32 -1.15
N GLU A 2 -1.18 -12.96 -0.13
CA GLU A 2 -1.65 -12.28 1.09
C GLU A 2 -0.65 -12.15 2.25
N GLY A 3 0.53 -12.75 2.14
CA GLY A 3 1.58 -12.69 3.17
C GLY A 3 2.98 -12.73 2.57
N VAL A 4 3.10 -12.34 1.29
CA VAL A 4 4.36 -12.41 0.55
C VAL A 4 5.02 -11.03 0.59
N GLY A 5 6.26 -10.98 1.07
CA GLY A 5 7.16 -9.85 0.90
C GLY A 5 7.93 -9.99 -0.41
N VAL A 6 7.84 -8.98 -1.27
CA VAL A 6 8.51 -8.94 -2.56
C VAL A 6 9.73 -8.04 -2.47
N LEU A 7 10.92 -8.62 -2.68
CA LEU A 7 12.13 -7.84 -2.90
C LEU A 7 12.14 -7.40 -4.35
N VAL A 8 12.05 -6.09 -4.56
CA VAL A 8 12.00 -5.48 -5.89
C VAL A 8 12.90 -4.27 -5.93
N THR A 9 13.63 -4.11 -7.02
CA THR A 9 14.50 -2.95 -7.22
C THR A 9 13.66 -1.74 -7.64
N ALA A 10 14.17 -0.54 -7.39
CA ALA A 10 13.53 0.68 -7.90
C ALA A 10 13.44 0.67 -9.43
N GLN A 11 14.45 0.09 -10.11
CA GLN A 11 14.45 -0.02 -11.56
C GLN A 11 13.30 -0.90 -12.06
N ASP A 12 13.12 -2.11 -11.51
CA ASP A 12 12.02 -2.99 -11.94
C ASP A 12 10.65 -2.35 -11.70
N MET A 13 10.50 -1.62 -10.59
CA MET A 13 9.27 -0.90 -10.29
C MET A 13 8.96 0.18 -11.32
N GLU A 14 9.94 1.02 -11.65
CA GLU A 14 9.75 2.13 -12.60
C GLU A 14 9.64 1.64 -14.05
N ASP A 15 10.37 0.58 -14.42
CA ASP A 15 10.42 0.08 -15.79
C ASP A 15 9.26 -0.87 -16.12
N THR A 16 8.74 -1.61 -15.13
CA THR A 16 7.78 -2.69 -15.37
C THR A 16 6.46 -2.52 -14.62
N TYR A 17 6.49 -2.32 -13.30
CA TYR A 17 5.27 -2.43 -12.47
C TYR A 17 4.42 -1.15 -12.43
N LEU A 18 5.06 0.01 -12.36
CA LEU A 18 4.40 1.32 -12.18
C LEU A 18 3.94 2.04 -13.46
N PRO A 19 4.50 1.84 -14.67
CA PRO A 19 4.11 2.60 -15.86
C PRO A 19 2.61 2.60 -16.17
N ALA A 20 1.94 1.46 -15.99
CA ALA A 20 0.50 1.34 -16.22
C ALA A 20 -0.32 2.21 -15.25
N PHE A 21 0.03 2.20 -13.96
CA PHE A 21 -0.62 3.04 -12.95
C PHE A 21 -0.38 4.52 -13.21
N LYS A 22 0.86 4.91 -13.52
CA LYS A 22 1.23 6.29 -13.84
C LYS A 22 0.43 6.84 -15.02
N VAL A 23 0.30 6.07 -16.10
CA VAL A 23 -0.50 6.46 -17.27
C VAL A 23 -1.99 6.50 -16.92
N GLY A 24 -2.49 5.54 -16.14
CA GLY A 24 -3.86 5.54 -15.65
C GLY A 24 -4.21 6.80 -14.86
N VAL A 25 -3.30 7.28 -14.01
CA VAL A 25 -3.45 8.55 -13.28
C VAL A 25 -3.34 9.74 -14.22
N GLN A 26 -2.19 9.91 -14.89
CA GLN A 26 -1.85 11.16 -15.59
C GLN A 26 -2.60 11.37 -16.91
N ARG A 27 -3.03 10.29 -17.56
CA ARG A 27 -3.71 10.34 -18.87
C ARG A 27 -5.09 9.72 -18.85
N GLY A 28 -5.28 8.67 -18.05
CA GLY A 28 -6.54 7.93 -17.96
C GLY A 28 -7.60 8.60 -17.09
N GLY A 29 -7.22 9.54 -16.22
CA GLY A 29 -8.15 10.19 -15.30
C GLY A 29 -8.74 9.20 -14.29
N ALA A 30 -7.94 8.22 -13.83
CA ALA A 30 -8.37 7.25 -12.85
C ALA A 30 -8.96 7.96 -11.61
N SER A 31 -10.14 7.53 -11.17
CA SER A 31 -10.79 8.04 -9.96
C SER A 31 -10.44 7.22 -8.71
N CYS A 32 -9.88 6.03 -8.90
CA CYS A 32 -9.58 5.08 -7.84
C CYS A 32 -8.26 4.34 -8.13
N ILE A 33 -7.47 4.12 -7.08
CA ILE A 33 -6.37 3.16 -7.05
C ILE A 33 -6.65 2.15 -5.94
N MET A 34 -6.40 0.87 -6.19
CA MET A 34 -6.50 -0.17 -5.17
C MET A 34 -5.11 -0.60 -4.72
N CYS A 35 -4.81 -0.51 -3.42
CA CYS A 35 -3.57 -1.05 -2.88
C CYS A 35 -3.66 -2.58 -2.73
N SER A 36 -2.59 -3.27 -3.11
CA SER A 36 -2.52 -4.74 -3.15
C SER A 36 -2.33 -5.39 -1.78
N TYR A 37 -2.50 -6.71 -1.72
CA TYR A 37 -2.26 -7.48 -0.50
C TYR A 37 -0.80 -7.64 -0.11
N ASN A 38 0.11 -7.74 -1.08
CA ASN A 38 1.49 -8.11 -0.80
C ASN A 38 2.23 -6.99 -0.04
N ALA A 39 3.44 -7.30 0.40
CA ALA A 39 4.40 -6.30 0.83
C ALA A 39 5.49 -6.15 -0.23
N GLU A 40 6.10 -4.97 -0.34
CA GLU A 40 7.21 -4.72 -1.23
C GLU A 40 8.26 -3.76 -0.64
N THR A 41 9.49 -3.86 -1.14
CA THR A 41 10.64 -3.04 -0.68
C THR A 41 10.73 -1.67 -1.35
N TYR A 42 9.82 -1.36 -2.28
CA TYR A 42 9.88 -0.11 -3.05
C TYR A 42 9.56 1.11 -2.18
N GLY A 43 10.39 2.15 -2.30
CA GLY A 43 10.36 3.33 -1.43
C GLY A 43 11.30 3.23 -0.22
N ALA A 44 11.52 2.03 0.32
CA ALA A 44 12.40 1.79 1.46
C ALA A 44 13.80 1.26 1.07
N GLY A 45 13.97 0.79 -0.16
CA GLY A 45 15.20 0.15 -0.66
C GLY A 45 15.18 -1.37 -0.46
N ILE A 46 16.05 -2.12 -1.15
CA ILE A 46 15.99 -3.60 -1.24
C ILE A 46 16.01 -4.33 0.12
N PHE A 47 16.58 -3.70 1.16
CA PHE A 47 16.58 -4.24 2.53
C PHE A 47 15.62 -3.54 3.49
N GLY A 48 14.96 -2.48 3.00
CA GLY A 48 13.93 -1.65 3.63
C GLY A 48 13.97 -1.47 5.15
N ASP A 49 12.82 -1.08 5.69
CA ASP A 49 12.58 -0.90 7.12
C ASP A 49 11.33 -1.64 7.59
N GLY A 50 10.63 -2.32 6.68
CA GLY A 50 9.44 -3.12 6.97
C GLY A 50 9.74 -4.53 7.47
N THR A 51 8.74 -5.39 7.39
CA THR A 51 8.87 -6.81 7.79
C THR A 51 9.32 -7.67 6.61
N GLN A 52 9.50 -8.98 6.83
CA GLN A 52 9.74 -9.93 5.73
C GLN A 52 10.91 -9.54 4.80
N GLY A 53 12.04 -9.09 5.37
CA GLY A 53 13.21 -8.64 4.60
C GLY A 53 13.17 -7.17 4.20
N GLY A 54 12.43 -6.33 4.93
CA GLY A 54 12.33 -4.88 4.69
C GLY A 54 11.11 -4.46 3.86
N ALA A 55 10.24 -5.39 3.51
CA ALA A 55 9.05 -5.14 2.73
C ALA A 55 7.94 -4.49 3.57
N ILE A 56 7.25 -3.51 3.00
CA ILE A 56 6.12 -2.83 3.61
C ILE A 56 4.84 -3.28 2.90
N PRO A 57 3.78 -3.69 3.61
CA PRO A 57 2.48 -3.99 3.00
C PRO A 57 2.01 -2.82 2.11
N SER A 58 1.53 -3.08 0.89
CA SER A 58 1.24 -2.01 -0.07
C SER A 58 0.22 -1.00 0.48
N CYS A 59 -0.79 -1.46 1.22
CA CYS A 59 -1.78 -0.59 1.87
C CYS A 59 -1.27 0.19 3.11
N ALA A 60 -0.05 -0.08 3.56
CA ALA A 60 0.66 0.68 4.59
C ALA A 60 1.91 1.40 4.04
N ASN A 61 2.14 1.34 2.72
CA ASN A 61 3.33 1.92 2.09
C ASN A 61 3.09 3.39 1.72
N GLN A 62 3.48 4.29 2.63
CA GLN A 62 3.34 5.74 2.45
C GLN A 62 4.05 6.27 1.21
N PHE A 63 5.18 5.68 0.82
CA PHE A 63 5.91 6.12 -0.35
C PHE A 63 5.08 5.92 -1.63
N THR A 64 4.46 4.75 -1.79
CA THR A 64 3.70 4.44 -3.00
C THR A 64 2.41 5.27 -3.11
N MET A 65 1.66 5.39 -2.03
CA MET A 65 0.35 6.05 -2.04
C MET A 65 0.47 7.57 -1.94
N THR A 66 1.29 8.07 -1.02
CA THR A 66 1.38 9.51 -0.76
C THR A 66 2.49 10.16 -1.59
N GLU A 67 3.73 9.70 -1.47
CA GLU A 67 4.85 10.36 -2.16
C GLU A 67 4.77 10.18 -3.68
N LEU A 68 4.43 8.98 -4.14
CA LEU A 68 4.40 8.66 -5.56
C LEU A 68 3.06 9.01 -6.20
N ALA A 69 1.97 8.31 -5.83
CA ALA A 69 0.69 8.50 -6.51
C ALA A 69 0.14 9.92 -6.34
N ARG A 70 0.00 10.41 -5.10
CA ARG A 70 -0.54 11.76 -4.86
C ARG A 70 0.43 12.87 -5.27
N LYS A 71 1.65 12.90 -4.71
CA LYS A 71 2.56 14.04 -4.93
C LYS A 71 3.26 14.04 -6.28
N ARG A 72 3.82 12.92 -6.74
CA ARG A 72 4.59 12.88 -8.01
C ARG A 72 3.70 12.71 -9.24
N TRP A 73 2.66 11.89 -9.15
CA TRP A 73 1.77 11.67 -10.29
C TRP A 73 0.58 12.61 -10.33
N GLY A 74 0.25 13.28 -9.22
CA GLY A 74 -0.87 14.21 -9.13
C GLY A 74 -2.22 13.50 -9.00
N PHE A 75 -2.26 12.31 -8.39
CA PHE A 75 -3.51 11.59 -8.16
C PHE A 75 -4.39 12.31 -7.12
N ASP A 76 -5.60 12.69 -7.54
CA ASP A 76 -6.61 13.40 -6.72
C ASP A 76 -7.88 12.55 -6.48
N GLY A 77 -7.80 11.25 -6.76
CA GLY A 77 -8.87 10.30 -6.47
C GLY A 77 -8.75 9.68 -5.07
N TYR A 78 -9.53 8.62 -4.85
CA TYR A 78 -9.46 7.86 -3.60
C TYR A 78 -8.64 6.57 -3.76
N ILE A 79 -7.97 6.17 -2.68
CA ILE A 79 -7.23 4.90 -2.59
C ILE A 79 -8.03 3.94 -1.72
N VAL A 80 -8.38 2.78 -2.27
CA VAL A 80 -9.12 1.72 -1.57
C VAL A 80 -8.21 0.53 -1.28
N SER A 81 -8.43 -0.17 -0.17
CA SER A 81 -7.79 -1.46 0.06
C SER A 81 -8.32 -2.53 -0.88
N ASP A 82 -7.47 -3.48 -1.31
CA ASP A 82 -8.01 -4.78 -1.72
C ASP A 82 -8.75 -5.43 -0.54
N CYS A 83 -9.66 -6.34 -0.82
CA CYS A 83 -10.63 -6.80 0.15
C CYS A 83 -9.98 -7.61 1.28
N TYR A 84 -10.05 -7.09 2.50
CA TYR A 84 -9.35 -7.54 3.70
C TYR A 84 -7.81 -7.33 3.68
N ALA A 85 -7.26 -6.55 2.76
CA ALA A 85 -5.81 -6.26 2.74
C ALA A 85 -5.35 -5.57 4.04
N VAL A 86 -6.19 -4.71 4.64
CA VAL A 86 -5.92 -4.09 5.95
C VAL A 86 -5.75 -5.15 7.05
N ASN A 87 -6.60 -6.18 7.08
CA ASN A 87 -6.44 -7.31 8.02
C ASN A 87 -5.11 -8.05 7.79
N ARG A 88 -4.67 -8.15 6.52
CA ARG A 88 -3.44 -8.89 6.17
C ARG A 88 -2.17 -8.18 6.63
N VAL A 89 -2.18 -6.85 6.74
CA VAL A 89 -1.07 -6.07 7.33
C VAL A 89 -0.66 -6.65 8.69
N GLN A 90 -1.64 -7.01 9.53
CA GLN A 90 -1.40 -7.61 10.84
C GLN A 90 -1.27 -9.14 10.77
N ASP A 91 -2.29 -9.83 10.26
CA ASP A 91 -2.42 -11.28 10.46
C ASP A 91 -1.51 -12.13 9.56
N ARG A 92 -0.99 -11.53 8.49
CA ARG A 92 -0.15 -12.25 7.50
C ARG A 92 1.22 -11.63 7.32
N HIS A 93 1.31 -10.31 7.39
CA HIS A 93 2.57 -9.59 7.25
C HIS A 93 3.23 -9.27 8.60
N HIS A 94 2.48 -9.39 9.70
CA HIS A 94 2.96 -9.08 11.06
C HIS A 94 3.62 -7.70 11.16
N TYR A 95 3.14 -6.75 10.33
CA TYR A 95 3.70 -5.40 10.23
C TYR A 95 3.33 -4.54 11.44
N THR A 96 2.17 -4.81 12.02
CA THR A 96 1.63 -4.20 13.24
C THR A 96 1.19 -5.29 14.21
N ASN A 97 1.11 -4.95 15.50
CA ASN A 97 0.76 -5.90 16.57
C ASN A 97 -0.69 -5.75 17.06
N GLN A 98 -1.33 -4.61 16.79
CA GLN A 98 -2.68 -4.29 17.27
C GLN A 98 -3.52 -3.73 16.12
N THR A 99 -4.81 -4.00 16.17
CA THR A 99 -5.77 -3.52 15.16
C THR A 99 -5.74 -2.00 15.01
N HIS A 100 -5.65 -1.27 16.13
CA HIS A 100 -5.56 0.20 16.10
C HIS A 100 -4.29 0.69 15.39
N ASP A 101 -3.15 0.03 15.61
CA ASP A 101 -1.89 0.38 14.92
C ASP A 101 -1.99 0.09 13.41
N THR A 102 -2.66 -0.99 13.03
CA THR A 102 -2.95 -1.34 11.63
C THR A 102 -3.77 -0.28 10.93
N ILE A 103 -4.83 0.19 11.59
CA ILE A 103 -5.71 1.24 11.08
C ILE A 103 -4.93 2.54 10.92
N ASN A 104 -4.17 2.93 11.94
CA ASN A 104 -3.36 4.14 11.91
C ASN A 104 -2.31 4.07 10.78
N ALA A 105 -1.59 2.95 10.64
CA ALA A 105 -0.57 2.78 9.61
C ALA A 105 -1.15 2.88 8.19
N THR A 106 -2.29 2.25 7.93
CA THR A 106 -2.90 2.24 6.58
C THR A 106 -3.50 3.60 6.20
N LEU A 107 -4.23 4.24 7.11
CA LEU A 107 -4.78 5.59 6.88
C LEU A 107 -3.67 6.65 6.76
N ALA A 108 -2.67 6.62 7.65
CA ALA A 108 -1.56 7.57 7.61
C ALA A 108 -0.68 7.40 6.34
N ALA A 109 -0.60 6.20 5.79
CA ALA A 109 0.09 5.95 4.53
C ALA A 109 -0.61 6.56 3.31
N GLY A 110 -1.93 6.81 3.40
CA GLY A 110 -2.72 7.49 2.37
C GLY A 110 -3.87 6.67 1.79
N MET A 111 -4.22 5.53 2.38
CA MET A 111 -5.45 4.80 2.08
C MET A 111 -6.66 5.59 2.61
N ASP A 112 -7.71 5.71 1.79
CA ASP A 112 -8.92 6.46 2.17
C ASP A 112 -10.06 5.55 2.63
N LEU A 113 -10.21 4.40 1.98
CA LEU A 113 -11.33 3.48 2.19
C LEU A 113 -10.81 2.05 2.35
N GLU A 114 -11.46 1.26 3.20
CA GLU A 114 -11.23 -0.18 3.27
C GLU A 114 -12.32 -0.94 2.52
N CYS A 115 -11.94 -1.89 1.66
CA CYS A 115 -12.82 -3.01 1.34
C CYS A 115 -12.68 -4.05 2.46
N GLY A 116 -13.56 -4.03 3.46
CA GLY A 116 -13.41 -4.91 4.63
C GLY A 116 -14.18 -4.40 5.84
N ASN A 117 -13.70 -4.76 7.02
CA ASN A 117 -14.37 -4.47 8.29
C ASN A 117 -13.40 -4.08 9.43
N THR A 118 -12.11 -3.91 9.15
CA THR A 118 -11.13 -3.51 10.17
C THR A 118 -11.37 -2.09 10.67
N LEU A 119 -11.58 -1.12 9.78
CA LEU A 119 -11.88 0.26 10.12
C LEU A 119 -13.16 0.38 10.96
N SER A 120 -14.18 -0.43 10.65
CA SER A 120 -15.41 -0.48 11.45
C SER A 120 -15.24 -1.13 12.82
N ALA A 121 -14.22 -1.98 13.01
CA ALA A 121 -13.94 -2.65 14.27
C ALA A 121 -13.26 -1.74 15.30
N ALA A 122 -12.75 -0.55 14.92
CA ALA A 122 -12.18 0.42 15.86
C ALA A 122 -13.22 1.09 16.79
N ASN A 123 -14.52 0.91 16.52
CA ASN A 123 -15.62 1.45 17.32
C ASN A 123 -16.27 0.40 18.25
N MET A 124 -15.60 -0.74 18.52
CA MET A 124 -16.09 -1.78 19.43
C MET A 124 -15.08 -2.10 20.54
#